data_AF-A0A4D6M6Q0-F1
#
_entry.id   AF-A0A4D6M6Q0-F1
#
_cell.length_a   1.000
_cell.length_b   1.000
_cell.length_c   1.000
_cell.angle_alpha   90.00
_cell.angle_beta   90.00
_cell.angle_gamma   90.00
#
_symmetry.space_group_name_H-M   'P 1'
#
loop_
_entity.id
_entity.type
_entity.pdbx_description
1 polymer ?
#
loop_
_entity_poly.entity_id
_entity_poly.type
_entity_poly.pdbx_seq_one_letter_code
_entity_poly.pdbx_strand_id
1 'polypeptide(L)'
;MSNSSGRVSLSSSSSERFGGSGSRRAVSSDREEKGNIGKIPMESVVEVRKDPPEELAESSWLAKAGYEWVATDVQTQQSLFHWSWLLKLWLNCTPIFEKGARRDIVVPERVTAVECVCHGQEGAAKEFFYMYMCHFSQLHNRLLFDEFTMGVLRLLNVGPTQLHPNSLAYLQAFWLLCMALYLQPSPRAFLYFFITRPRSSMTWLSLISWPGFNRLYAFTQSFKHFKDGFFKVVVKQVDQSHFYIADGNTKFPFFWTGNPWRYKVISREDLSMAEKEVVDTLMRFSDKMPTKGLVRVYNLVHPIIDIEGIFL
;
A
#
# COMPACT_ATOMS: atom_id res chain seq x y z
N MET A 1 30.82 -39.69 -29.53
CA MET A 1 31.38 -40.79 -28.71
C MET A 1 30.36 -41.13 -27.65
N SER A 2 30.15 -42.43 -27.46
CA SER A 2 29.00 -43.06 -26.80
C SER A 2 29.20 -43.30 -25.30
N ASN A 3 28.09 -43.70 -24.65
CA ASN A 3 27.89 -44.34 -23.32
C ASN A 3 27.82 -43.42 -22.08
N SER A 4 26.71 -43.35 -21.32
CA SER A 4 25.97 -44.38 -20.52
C SER A 4 26.86 -44.95 -19.38
N SER A 5 26.48 -45.13 -18.11
CA SER A 5 25.20 -45.39 -17.42
C SER A 5 25.41 -45.26 -15.90
N GLY A 6 24.32 -45.22 -15.09
CA GLY A 6 24.36 -45.76 -13.71
C GLY A 6 23.53 -45.04 -12.64
N ARG A 7 22.30 -45.53 -12.39
CA ARG A 7 21.50 -45.30 -11.16
C ARG A 7 22.02 -46.20 -10.02
N VAL A 8 21.92 -45.76 -8.76
CA VAL A 8 21.63 -46.62 -7.58
C VAL A 8 20.79 -45.83 -6.57
N SER A 9 19.68 -46.45 -6.15
CA SER A 9 18.84 -46.08 -5.00
C SER A 9 19.25 -46.89 -3.77
N LEU A 10 19.21 -46.30 -2.58
CA LEU A 10 19.21 -47.05 -1.32
C LEU A 10 18.20 -46.43 -0.34
N SER A 11 17.30 -47.29 0.13
CA SER A 11 16.40 -47.08 1.26
C SER A 11 16.93 -47.85 2.46
N SER A 12 16.74 -47.35 3.68
CA SER A 12 16.73 -48.19 4.87
C SER A 12 15.80 -47.62 5.92
N SER A 13 14.81 -48.45 6.27
CA SER A 13 13.88 -48.36 7.39
C SER A 13 14.52 -49.00 8.62
N SER A 14 14.19 -48.53 9.83
CA SER A 14 14.29 -49.34 11.04
C SER A 14 13.28 -48.86 12.09
N SER A 15 12.38 -49.79 12.40
CA SER A 15 11.38 -49.79 13.47
C SER A 15 11.92 -50.63 14.62
N GLU A 16 11.71 -50.22 15.87
CA GLU A 16 11.76 -51.13 17.01
C GLU A 16 10.50 -51.02 17.88
N ARG A 17 9.83 -52.17 18.04
CA ARG A 17 8.85 -52.49 19.09
C ARG A 17 9.50 -53.48 20.04
N PHE A 18 9.22 -53.39 21.34
CA PHE A 18 9.14 -54.50 22.32
C PHE A 18 8.50 -53.90 23.59
N GLY A 19 7.56 -54.50 24.33
CA GLY A 19 6.90 -55.79 24.26
C GLY A 19 6.48 -56.25 25.67
N GLY A 20 5.19 -56.57 25.86
CA GLY A 20 4.64 -57.51 26.88
C GLY A 20 4.49 -56.99 28.32
N SER A 21 3.64 -57.55 29.18
CA SER A 21 2.66 -58.65 29.07
C SER A 21 1.90 -58.81 30.41
N GLY A 22 0.61 -59.20 30.35
CA GLY A 22 -0.06 -60.06 31.34
C GLY A 22 -0.86 -59.35 32.46
N SER A 23 -1.96 -59.87 33.00
CA SER A 23 -2.93 -60.91 32.62
C SER A 23 -4.06 -60.90 33.68
N ARG A 24 -5.31 -60.82 33.22
CA ARG A 24 -6.60 -61.33 33.76
C ARG A 24 -6.80 -61.55 35.28
N ARG A 25 -7.91 -61.01 35.80
CA ARG A 25 -9.00 -61.78 36.47
C ARG A 25 -10.28 -60.92 36.62
N ALA A 26 -11.42 -61.56 36.37
CA ALA A 26 -12.77 -61.03 36.54
C ALA A 26 -13.31 -61.36 37.95
N VAL A 27 -14.25 -60.55 38.47
CA VAL A 27 -15.56 -60.96 39.02
C VAL A 27 -16.31 -59.70 39.53
N SER A 28 -17.62 -59.76 39.36
CA SER A 28 -18.72 -58.80 39.53
C SER A 28 -18.84 -57.99 40.84
N SER A 29 -19.40 -56.79 40.73
CA SER A 29 -20.53 -56.34 41.56
C SER A 29 -21.17 -55.10 40.94
N ASP A 30 -22.49 -55.15 40.78
CA ASP A 30 -23.37 -54.05 40.40
C ASP A 30 -23.25 -52.86 41.35
N ARG A 31 -23.31 -51.65 40.79
CA ARG A 31 -23.99 -50.48 41.36
C ARG A 31 -24.11 -49.38 40.31
N GLU A 32 -25.35 -49.04 39.99
CA GLU A 32 -25.72 -47.83 39.27
C GLU A 32 -25.24 -46.60 40.04
N GLU A 33 -24.53 -45.68 39.38
CA GLU A 33 -24.63 -44.27 39.72
C GLU A 33 -24.41 -43.36 38.51
N LYS A 34 -25.27 -42.33 38.48
CA LYS A 34 -25.51 -41.36 37.42
C LYS A 34 -24.28 -40.54 37.02
N GLY A 35 -24.13 -40.38 35.71
CA GLY A 35 -24.10 -39.06 35.08
C GLY A 35 -22.79 -38.28 35.11
N ASN A 36 -22.08 -38.28 33.98
CA ASN A 36 -21.58 -37.05 33.36
C ASN A 36 -21.16 -37.35 31.92
N ILE A 37 -22.07 -37.02 30.97
CA ILE A 37 -21.73 -36.96 29.55
C ILE A 37 -20.77 -35.78 29.38
N GLY A 38 -19.55 -36.08 28.97
CA GLY A 38 -18.54 -35.10 28.62
C GLY A 38 -19.08 -34.11 27.59
N LYS A 39 -19.17 -32.84 27.98
CA LYS A 39 -19.43 -31.74 27.06
C LYS A 39 -18.22 -31.60 26.13
N ILE A 40 -18.45 -31.90 24.85
CA ILE A 40 -17.59 -31.47 23.75
C ILE A 40 -17.41 -29.95 23.88
N PRO A 41 -16.19 -29.38 23.76
CA PRO A 41 -16.03 -27.94 23.75
C PRO A 41 -16.72 -27.40 22.51
N MET A 42 -17.76 -26.61 22.71
CA MET A 42 -18.47 -25.91 21.65
C MET A 42 -17.47 -24.90 21.06
N GLU A 43 -17.04 -25.16 19.83
CA GLU A 43 -16.20 -24.26 19.06
C GLU A 43 -16.98 -22.94 18.93
N SER A 44 -16.51 -21.90 19.62
CA SER A 44 -17.13 -20.58 19.55
C SER A 44 -16.92 -20.05 18.14
N VAL A 45 -17.95 -20.19 17.30
CA VAL A 45 -18.05 -19.42 16.06
C VAL A 45 -17.98 -17.96 16.47
N VAL A 46 -16.86 -17.31 16.19
CA VAL A 46 -16.77 -15.86 16.28
C VAL A 46 -17.79 -15.34 15.29
N GLU A 47 -18.92 -14.87 15.82
CA GLU A 47 -19.93 -14.17 15.04
C GLU A 47 -19.23 -12.94 14.46
N VAL A 48 -18.84 -13.02 13.18
CA VAL A 48 -18.46 -11.85 12.40
C VAL A 48 -19.73 -11.02 12.33
N ARG A 49 -19.84 -10.06 13.25
CA ARG A 49 -20.91 -9.07 13.30
C ARG A 49 -21.00 -8.45 11.91
N LYS A 50 -21.97 -8.89 11.13
CA LYS A 50 -22.25 -8.32 9.81
C LYS A 50 -22.70 -6.89 10.04
N ASP A 51 -22.09 -5.97 9.31
CA ASP A 51 -22.50 -4.57 9.30
C ASP A 51 -24.01 -4.50 8.93
N PRO A 52 -24.83 -3.62 9.55
CA PRO A 52 -26.29 -3.62 9.36
C PRO A 52 -26.69 -3.41 7.89
N PRO A 53 -27.78 -4.05 7.41
CA PRO A 53 -28.29 -3.86 6.04
C PRO A 53 -28.83 -2.45 5.73
N GLU A 54 -28.96 -1.59 6.74
CA GLU A 54 -29.65 -0.30 6.65
C GLU A 54 -28.89 0.80 5.87
N GLU A 55 -27.60 0.62 5.54
CA GLU A 55 -26.88 1.57 4.66
C GLU A 55 -27.33 1.47 3.17
N LEU A 56 -28.21 0.53 2.82
CA LEU A 56 -28.66 0.32 1.42
C LEU A 56 -29.89 1.15 1.03
N ALA A 57 -30.55 1.83 1.97
CA ALA A 57 -31.80 2.54 1.73
C ALA A 57 -31.65 4.05 2.02
N GLU A 58 -30.87 4.74 1.17
CA GLU A 58 -30.98 6.16 0.78
C GLU A 58 -29.64 6.63 0.16
N SER A 59 -29.24 6.06 -0.97
CA SER A 59 -28.23 6.68 -1.84
C SER A 59 -28.89 7.07 -3.15
N SER A 60 -29.79 8.06 -3.09
CA SER A 60 -30.12 8.80 -4.31
C SER A 60 -28.83 9.47 -4.77
N TRP A 61 -28.43 9.17 -6.00
CA TRP A 61 -27.17 9.52 -6.64
C TRP A 61 -27.02 11.03 -6.88
N LEU A 62 -27.05 11.84 -5.83
CA LEU A 62 -26.72 13.24 -5.92
C LEU A 62 -25.23 13.41 -5.67
N ALA A 63 -24.54 14.00 -6.65
CA ALA A 63 -23.22 14.57 -6.47
C ALA A 63 -23.23 15.36 -5.15
N LYS A 64 -22.31 15.03 -4.25
CA LYS A 64 -22.24 15.68 -2.95
C LYS A 64 -21.95 17.17 -3.18
N ALA A 65 -22.79 18.04 -2.61
CA ALA A 65 -22.62 19.48 -2.73
C ALA A 65 -21.22 19.89 -2.24
N GLY A 66 -20.52 20.74 -2.99
CA GLY A 66 -19.15 21.17 -2.72
C GLY A 66 -18.04 20.37 -3.45
N TYR A 67 -18.41 19.32 -4.20
CA TYR A 67 -17.47 18.53 -5.03
C TYR A 67 -17.70 18.69 -6.53
N GLU A 68 -18.41 19.73 -6.97
CA GLU A 68 -18.72 19.99 -8.39
C GLU A 68 -17.46 20.17 -9.26
N TRP A 69 -16.34 20.52 -8.63
CA TRP A 69 -15.02 20.64 -9.26
C TRP A 69 -14.35 19.29 -9.55
N VAL A 70 -14.83 18.19 -8.95
CA VAL A 70 -14.35 16.82 -9.17
C VAL A 70 -15.08 16.18 -10.34
N ALA A 71 -14.36 15.45 -11.19
CA ALA A 71 -14.96 14.71 -12.30
C ALA A 71 -15.98 13.66 -11.82
N THR A 72 -17.08 13.52 -12.56
CA THR A 72 -18.16 12.58 -12.25
C THR A 72 -17.67 11.13 -12.15
N ASP A 73 -16.66 10.76 -12.94
CA ASP A 73 -16.10 9.40 -12.92
C ASP A 73 -15.33 9.08 -11.63
N VAL A 74 -14.92 10.08 -10.85
CA VAL A 74 -14.37 9.92 -9.50
C VAL A 74 -15.53 9.82 -8.51
N GLN A 75 -16.48 10.76 -8.58
CA GLN A 75 -17.61 10.87 -7.63
C GLN A 75 -18.52 9.64 -7.59
N THR A 76 -18.56 8.88 -8.68
CA THR A 76 -19.39 7.67 -8.84
C THR A 76 -18.69 6.38 -8.42
N GLN A 77 -17.43 6.44 -7.97
CA GLN A 77 -16.68 5.25 -7.56
C GLN A 77 -17.04 4.84 -6.14
N GLN A 78 -17.53 3.62 -6.00
CA GLN A 78 -17.76 3.00 -4.70
C GLN A 78 -16.60 2.10 -4.33
N SER A 79 -16.24 2.08 -3.04
CA SER A 79 -15.21 1.17 -2.58
C SER A 79 -15.74 -0.23 -2.32
N LEU A 80 -14.96 -1.24 -2.66
CA LEU A 80 -15.13 -2.62 -2.20
C LEU A 80 -15.05 -2.71 -0.66
N PHE A 81 -14.28 -1.84 -0.02
CA PHE A 81 -14.06 -1.83 1.44
C PHE A 81 -15.13 -1.06 2.21
N HIS A 82 -16.37 -1.06 1.73
CA HIS A 82 -17.52 -0.68 2.55
C HIS A 82 -17.92 -1.79 3.53
N TRP A 83 -17.49 -3.04 3.30
CA TRP A 83 -17.61 -4.13 4.27
C TRP A 83 -16.36 -4.27 5.12
N SER A 84 -16.51 -4.21 6.44
CA SER A 84 -15.37 -4.29 7.38
C SER A 84 -14.61 -5.62 7.28
N TRP A 85 -15.31 -6.73 7.04
CA TRP A 85 -14.70 -8.06 6.93
C TRP A 85 -13.82 -8.20 5.69
N LEU A 86 -14.18 -7.56 4.57
CA LEU A 86 -13.40 -7.63 3.33
C LEU A 86 -12.08 -6.87 3.49
N LEU A 87 -12.12 -5.69 4.13
CA LEU A 87 -10.92 -4.93 4.46
C LEU A 87 -9.99 -5.74 5.39
N LYS A 88 -10.54 -6.34 6.45
CA LYS A 88 -9.77 -7.19 7.37
C LYS A 88 -9.11 -8.37 6.66
N LEU A 89 -9.85 -9.06 5.80
CA LEU A 89 -9.33 -10.19 5.01
C LEU A 89 -8.17 -9.75 4.13
N TRP A 90 -8.30 -8.62 3.42
CA TRP A 90 -7.25 -8.09 2.56
C TRP A 90 -6.00 -7.66 3.35
N LEU A 91 -6.18 -6.98 4.48
CA LEU A 91 -5.10 -6.53 5.36
C LEU A 91 -4.29 -7.68 5.98
N ASN A 92 -4.94 -8.84 6.22
CA ASN A 92 -4.25 -10.03 6.70
C ASN A 92 -3.29 -10.63 5.66
N CYS A 93 -3.55 -10.40 4.37
CA CYS A 93 -2.72 -10.93 3.28
C CYS A 93 -1.75 -9.91 2.70
N THR A 94 -1.92 -8.62 2.96
CA THR A 94 -1.12 -7.55 2.35
C THR A 94 -0.36 -6.74 3.40
N PRO A 95 0.98 -6.77 3.42
CA PRO A 95 1.76 -5.96 4.36
C PRO A 95 1.69 -4.47 3.98
N ILE A 96 0.96 -3.69 4.77
CA ILE A 96 0.84 -2.23 4.59
C ILE A 96 1.85 -1.44 5.43
N PHE A 97 2.41 -2.05 6.48
CA PHE A 97 3.45 -1.48 7.34
C PHE A 97 4.82 -2.04 6.98
N GLU A 98 5.86 -1.24 7.17
CA GLU A 98 7.23 -1.72 7.09
C GLU A 98 7.54 -2.68 8.25
N LYS A 99 8.51 -3.58 8.05
CA LYS A 99 8.93 -4.53 9.09
C LYS A 99 9.53 -3.77 10.26
N GLY A 100 8.95 -3.95 11.46
CA GLY A 100 9.38 -3.24 12.67
C GLY A 100 8.78 -1.84 12.83
N ALA A 101 7.94 -1.37 11.89
CA ALA A 101 7.26 -0.09 12.02
C ALA A 101 6.26 -0.08 13.18
N ARG A 102 6.10 1.11 13.77
CA ARG A 102 5.07 1.39 14.77
C ARG A 102 3.68 1.34 14.14
N ARG A 103 2.87 0.39 14.59
CA ARG A 103 1.50 0.13 14.06
C ARG A 103 0.42 0.87 14.85
N ASP A 104 0.80 1.52 15.94
CA ASP A 104 -0.09 2.21 16.87
C ASP A 104 -0.43 3.65 16.43
N ILE A 105 0.19 4.16 15.36
CA ILE A 105 0.06 5.56 14.90
C ILE A 105 -1.14 5.74 13.95
N VAL A 106 -1.54 4.70 13.23
CA VAL A 106 -2.63 4.74 12.26
C VAL A 106 -3.45 3.45 12.28
N VAL A 107 -4.72 3.54 11.88
CA VAL A 107 -5.63 2.40 11.77
C VAL A 107 -6.35 2.43 10.43
N PRO A 108 -6.22 1.38 9.60
CA PRO A 108 -7.08 1.19 8.45
C PRO A 108 -8.54 0.97 8.88
N GLU A 109 -9.47 1.74 8.32
CA GLU A 109 -10.90 1.61 8.58
C GLU A 109 -11.69 1.50 7.26
N ARG A 110 -12.85 0.84 7.34
CA ARG A 110 -13.80 0.73 6.22
C ARG A 110 -14.29 2.12 5.81
N VAL A 111 -14.71 2.27 4.56
CA VAL A 111 -15.51 3.43 4.15
C VAL A 111 -17.00 3.15 4.39
N THR A 112 -17.84 4.18 4.44
CA THR A 112 -19.30 4.03 4.40
C THR A 112 -19.78 3.91 2.95
N ALA A 113 -21.00 3.42 2.74
CA ALA A 113 -21.58 3.27 1.39
C ALA A 113 -21.68 4.60 0.59
N VAL A 114 -21.70 5.74 1.29
CA VAL A 114 -21.86 7.09 0.71
C VAL A 114 -20.53 7.86 0.58
N GLU A 115 -19.43 7.30 1.07
CA GLU A 115 -18.11 7.93 0.98
C GLU A 115 -17.48 7.70 -0.40
N CYS A 116 -17.01 8.79 -1.02
CA CYS A 116 -16.17 8.78 -2.21
C CYS A 116 -14.72 9.11 -1.83
N VAL A 117 -13.76 8.59 -2.59
CA VAL A 117 -12.33 8.78 -2.36
C VAL A 117 -11.86 10.24 -2.37
N CYS A 118 -12.63 11.15 -2.98
CA CYS A 118 -12.33 12.57 -3.02
C CYS A 118 -12.91 13.36 -1.83
N HIS A 119 -13.78 12.76 -1.02
CA HIS A 119 -14.41 13.44 0.10
C HIS A 119 -13.38 13.86 1.16
N GLY A 120 -13.65 14.97 1.83
CA GLY A 120 -12.89 15.48 2.96
C GLY A 120 -13.26 14.79 4.27
N GLN A 121 -12.85 15.39 5.38
CA GLN A 121 -13.14 14.90 6.72
C GLN A 121 -14.61 15.02 7.13
N GLU A 122 -15.25 16.13 6.77
CA GLU A 122 -16.72 16.36 6.80
C GLU A 122 -17.45 15.79 8.02
N GLY A 123 -17.17 16.33 9.21
CA GLY A 123 -17.84 15.93 10.45
C GLY A 123 -17.30 14.65 11.08
N ALA A 124 -16.29 14.00 10.49
CA ALA A 124 -15.57 12.92 11.13
C ALA A 124 -14.80 13.43 12.36
N ALA A 125 -15.02 12.79 13.50
CA ALA A 125 -14.36 13.13 14.76
C ALA A 125 -12.83 12.85 14.76
N LYS A 126 -12.35 12.05 13.82
CA LYS A 126 -10.94 11.67 13.69
C LYS A 126 -10.39 12.12 12.35
N GLU A 127 -9.12 12.48 12.35
CA GLU A 127 -8.35 12.81 11.16
C GLU A 127 -8.02 11.54 10.37
N PHE A 128 -8.11 11.60 9.06
CA PHE A 128 -7.82 10.47 8.19
C PHE A 128 -7.44 10.94 6.79
N PHE A 129 -6.89 10.01 5.99
CA PHE A 129 -6.75 10.17 4.55
C PHE A 129 -7.13 8.87 3.86
N TYR A 130 -7.45 8.91 2.57
CA TYR A 130 -7.74 7.70 1.80
C TYR A 130 -6.46 7.11 1.20
N MET A 131 -6.46 5.79 1.00
CA MET A 131 -5.44 5.07 0.24
C MET A 131 -6.07 4.01 -0.66
N TYR A 132 -5.48 3.77 -1.84
CA TYR A 132 -5.86 2.65 -2.70
C TYR A 132 -5.13 1.36 -2.30
N MET A 133 -5.83 0.24 -2.45
CA MET A 133 -5.34 -1.13 -2.36
C MET A 133 -4.08 -1.35 -3.21
N CYS A 134 -4.06 -0.79 -4.43
CA CYS A 134 -2.96 -0.96 -5.38
C CYS A 134 -1.66 -0.29 -4.90
N HIS A 135 -1.74 0.75 -4.05
CA HIS A 135 -0.57 1.39 -3.47
C HIS A 135 0.29 0.38 -2.68
N PHE A 136 -0.34 -0.60 -2.04
CA PHE A 136 0.36 -1.60 -1.23
C PHE A 136 0.58 -2.91 -2.01
N SER A 137 -0.47 -3.44 -2.63
CA SER A 137 -0.43 -4.75 -3.28
C SER A 137 0.41 -4.79 -4.56
N GLN A 138 0.48 -3.68 -5.31
CA GLN A 138 1.19 -3.61 -6.59
C GLN A 138 2.40 -2.68 -6.56
N LEU A 139 2.27 -1.53 -5.89
CA LEU A 139 3.35 -0.53 -5.81
C LEU A 139 4.25 -0.71 -4.60
N HIS A 140 3.87 -1.57 -3.66
CA HIS A 140 4.64 -1.89 -2.46
C HIS A 140 5.01 -0.69 -1.58
N ASN A 141 4.21 0.37 -1.65
CA ASN A 141 4.32 1.49 -0.74
C ASN A 141 4.02 1.03 0.69
N ARG A 142 4.59 1.75 1.67
CA ARG A 142 4.26 1.58 3.09
C ARG A 142 3.40 2.74 3.55
N LEU A 143 2.59 2.46 4.57
CA LEU A 143 1.53 3.37 5.03
C LEU A 143 2.07 4.67 5.64
N LEU A 144 3.24 4.59 6.28
CA LEU A 144 3.95 5.75 6.78
C LEU A 144 4.81 6.28 5.64
N PHE A 145 4.40 7.42 5.08
CA PHE A 145 5.16 8.08 4.03
C PHE A 145 6.45 8.66 4.61
N ASP A 146 7.52 8.60 3.82
CA ASP A 146 8.75 9.29 4.16
C ASP A 146 8.64 10.80 3.87
N GLU A 147 9.61 11.57 4.37
CA GLU A 147 9.65 13.03 4.15
C GLU A 147 9.71 13.40 2.66
N PHE A 148 10.32 12.54 1.84
CA PHE A 148 10.35 12.71 0.38
C PHE A 148 8.93 12.63 -0.23
N THR A 149 8.18 11.55 0.04
CA THR A 149 6.84 11.34 -0.51
C THR A 149 5.88 12.42 -0.01
N MET A 150 5.90 12.71 1.29
CA MET A 150 5.11 13.80 1.87
C MET A 150 5.47 15.15 1.23
N GLY A 151 6.76 15.40 0.99
CA GLY A 151 7.25 16.60 0.32
C GLY A 151 6.75 16.74 -1.11
N VAL A 152 6.69 15.66 -1.89
CA VAL A 152 6.12 15.69 -3.26
C VAL A 152 4.63 15.98 -3.23
N LEU A 153 3.86 15.30 -2.36
CA LEU A 153 2.42 15.54 -2.20
C LEU A 153 2.14 17.00 -1.79
N ARG A 154 2.95 17.54 -0.87
CA ARG A 154 2.88 18.93 -0.43
C ARG A 154 3.19 19.92 -1.56
N LEU A 155 4.28 19.71 -2.31
CA LEU A 155 4.64 20.57 -3.45
C LEU A 155 3.60 20.57 -4.56
N LEU A 156 2.98 19.42 -4.82
CA LEU A 156 1.92 19.29 -5.82
C LEU A 156 0.55 19.72 -5.29
N ASN A 157 0.42 19.95 -3.97
CA ASN A 157 -0.83 20.22 -3.26
C ASN A 157 -1.90 19.17 -3.59
N VAL A 158 -1.59 17.88 -3.39
CA VAL A 158 -2.52 16.78 -3.66
C VAL A 158 -2.58 15.78 -2.51
N GLY A 159 -3.76 15.21 -2.31
CA GLY A 159 -3.95 14.06 -1.43
C GLY A 159 -3.34 12.77 -2.00
N PRO A 160 -3.07 11.75 -1.17
CA PRO A 160 -2.43 10.51 -1.61
C PRO A 160 -3.17 9.79 -2.74
N THR A 161 -4.50 9.77 -2.71
CA THR A 161 -5.36 9.14 -3.73
C THR A 161 -5.67 10.04 -4.92
N GLN A 162 -5.28 11.32 -4.89
CA GLN A 162 -5.43 12.22 -6.02
C GLN A 162 -4.29 12.03 -7.02
N LEU A 163 -3.12 11.56 -6.59
CA LEU A 163 -2.04 11.21 -7.50
C LEU A 163 -2.35 9.88 -8.21
N HIS A 164 -2.19 9.84 -9.53
CA HIS A 164 -2.46 8.64 -10.32
C HIS A 164 -1.47 7.50 -9.96
N PRO A 165 -1.88 6.22 -9.92
CA PRO A 165 -1.01 5.11 -9.49
C PRO A 165 0.32 5.01 -10.25
N ASN A 166 0.34 5.23 -11.58
CA ASN A 166 1.60 5.30 -12.34
C ASN A 166 2.55 6.38 -11.81
N SER A 167 2.02 7.51 -11.34
CA SER A 167 2.82 8.60 -10.80
C SER A 167 3.38 8.21 -9.44
N LEU A 168 2.57 7.58 -8.59
CA LEU A 168 3.04 7.04 -7.31
C LEU A 168 4.12 5.96 -7.49
N ALA A 169 4.02 5.15 -8.54
CA ALA A 169 5.05 4.18 -8.90
C ALA A 169 6.39 4.85 -9.26
N TYR A 170 6.37 6.03 -9.91
CA TYR A 170 7.60 6.79 -10.14
C TYR A 170 8.22 7.29 -8.84
N LEU A 171 7.43 7.76 -7.87
CA LEU A 171 7.96 8.16 -6.56
C LEU A 171 8.66 6.98 -5.89
N GLN A 172 7.99 5.81 -5.86
CA GLN A 172 8.56 4.60 -5.26
C GLN A 172 9.86 4.16 -5.96
N ALA A 173 9.86 4.12 -7.29
CA ALA A 173 11.05 3.75 -8.06
C ALA A 173 12.20 4.74 -7.89
N PHE A 174 11.91 6.05 -7.88
CA PHE A 174 12.91 7.08 -7.66
C PHE A 174 13.50 6.99 -6.26
N TRP A 175 12.67 6.78 -5.24
CA TRP A 175 13.13 6.58 -3.87
C TRP A 175 14.08 5.37 -3.77
N LEU A 176 13.67 4.21 -4.29
CA LEU A 176 14.50 3.00 -4.32
C LEU A 176 15.81 3.20 -5.06
N LEU A 177 15.76 3.92 -6.18
CA LEU A 177 16.92 4.23 -6.98
C LEU A 177 17.90 5.13 -6.24
N CYS A 178 17.42 6.20 -5.60
CA CYS A 178 18.25 7.04 -4.76
C CYS A 178 18.89 6.24 -3.63
N MET A 179 18.12 5.39 -2.94
CA MET A 179 18.63 4.55 -1.87
C MET A 179 19.74 3.60 -2.35
N ALA A 180 19.58 2.96 -3.51
CA ALA A 180 20.59 2.07 -4.07
C ALA A 180 21.85 2.80 -4.53
N LEU A 181 21.71 4.06 -4.95
CA LEU A 181 22.83 4.92 -5.34
C LEU A 181 23.42 5.71 -4.16
N TYR A 182 22.97 5.45 -2.93
CA TYR A 182 23.36 6.18 -1.72
C TYR A 182 23.11 7.70 -1.80
N LEU A 183 22.10 8.09 -2.59
CA LEU A 183 21.65 9.46 -2.77
C LEU A 183 20.48 9.79 -1.84
N GLN A 184 20.39 11.04 -1.41
CA GLN A 184 19.22 11.52 -0.67
C GLN A 184 18.10 11.96 -1.62
N PRO A 185 16.92 11.32 -1.62
CA PRO A 185 15.83 11.70 -2.51
C PRO A 185 15.27 13.07 -2.10
N SER A 186 15.14 13.99 -3.07
CA SER A 186 14.50 15.31 -2.88
C SER A 186 13.25 15.45 -3.76
N PRO A 187 12.15 16.03 -3.25
CA PRO A 187 10.97 16.34 -4.05
C PRO A 187 11.27 17.17 -5.30
N ARG A 188 12.15 18.19 -5.21
CA ARG A 188 12.47 19.04 -6.37
C ARG A 188 13.39 18.33 -7.36
N ALA A 189 14.34 17.52 -6.87
CA ALA A 189 15.16 16.68 -7.74
C ALA A 189 14.32 15.64 -8.49
N PHE A 190 13.31 15.05 -7.84
CA PHE A 190 12.35 14.17 -8.49
C PHE A 190 11.52 14.91 -9.54
N LEU A 191 10.91 16.04 -9.16
CA LEU A 191 10.04 16.81 -10.06
C LEU A 191 10.81 17.51 -11.18
N TYR A 192 12.15 17.57 -11.16
CA TYR A 192 12.96 17.99 -12.30
C TYR A 192 12.66 17.15 -13.56
N PHE A 193 12.35 15.86 -13.38
CA PHE A 193 12.09 14.92 -14.48
C PHE A 193 10.64 14.91 -14.97
N PHE A 194 9.73 15.61 -14.28
CA PHE A 194 8.28 15.51 -14.50
C PHE A 194 7.60 16.87 -14.54
N ILE A 195 6.49 16.93 -15.28
CA ILE A 195 5.60 18.07 -15.29
C ILE A 195 4.20 17.62 -14.88
N THR A 196 3.39 18.56 -14.38
CA THR A 196 1.96 18.31 -14.16
C THR A 196 1.13 19.23 -15.03
N ARG A 197 -0.02 18.71 -15.48
CA ARG A 197 -1.02 19.48 -16.21
C ARG A 197 -2.39 19.22 -15.60
N PRO A 198 -2.71 19.88 -14.46
CA PRO A 198 -4.05 19.83 -13.89
C PRO A 198 -5.11 20.19 -14.94
N ARG A 199 -6.25 19.50 -14.87
CA ARG A 199 -7.41 19.71 -15.75
C ARG A 199 -8.45 20.61 -15.05
N SER A 200 -9.35 21.20 -15.82
CA SER A 200 -10.44 22.04 -15.29
C SER A 200 -11.44 21.24 -14.46
N SER A 201 -11.78 20.03 -14.90
CA SER A 201 -12.47 19.04 -14.08
C SER A 201 -11.44 18.12 -13.45
N MET A 202 -11.39 18.10 -12.11
CA MET A 202 -10.34 17.39 -11.39
C MET A 202 -10.56 15.89 -11.43
N THR A 203 -9.58 15.23 -12.02
CA THR A 203 -9.40 13.78 -12.03
C THR A 203 -8.03 13.49 -11.40
N TRP A 204 -7.59 12.23 -11.39
CA TRP A 204 -6.28 11.86 -10.88
C TRP A 204 -5.15 12.65 -11.56
N LEU A 205 -4.31 13.29 -10.76
CA LEU A 205 -3.15 14.03 -11.23
C LEU A 205 -2.09 13.05 -11.73
N SER A 206 -1.68 13.21 -12.99
CA SER A 206 -0.61 12.41 -13.59
C SER A 206 0.66 13.24 -13.75
N LEU A 207 1.80 12.66 -13.35
CA LEU A 207 3.13 13.11 -13.69
C LEU A 207 3.43 12.74 -15.14
N ILE A 208 3.73 13.75 -15.94
CA ILE A 208 4.08 13.61 -17.35
C ILE A 208 5.59 13.71 -17.42
N SER A 209 6.22 12.69 -18.01
CA SER A 209 7.67 12.67 -18.19
C SER A 209 8.13 13.85 -19.04
N TRP A 210 9.15 14.59 -18.60
CA TRP A 210 9.79 15.56 -19.48
C TRP A 210 10.51 14.80 -20.62
N PRO A 211 10.24 15.10 -21.91
CA PRO A 211 10.89 14.47 -23.07
C PRO A 211 12.42 14.63 -23.08
N GLY A 212 13.16 13.53 -23.07
CA GLY A 212 14.64 13.51 -23.11
C GLY A 212 15.33 13.56 -21.73
N PHE A 213 14.59 13.87 -20.67
CA PHE A 213 15.14 13.97 -19.31
C PHE A 213 14.72 12.78 -18.43
N ASN A 214 13.45 12.37 -18.45
CA ASN A 214 13.02 11.27 -17.58
C ASN A 214 13.74 9.94 -17.92
N ARG A 215 14.35 9.34 -16.90
CA ARG A 215 15.07 8.06 -16.96
C ARG A 215 14.26 6.85 -16.50
N LEU A 216 12.96 7.01 -16.25
CA LEU A 216 12.06 5.93 -15.83
C LEU A 216 11.02 5.64 -16.92
N TYR A 217 10.82 4.37 -17.26
CA TYR A 217 9.66 3.91 -18.02
C TYR A 217 8.39 3.92 -17.17
N ALA A 218 7.23 4.13 -17.76
CA ALA A 218 5.96 3.99 -17.03
C ALA A 218 5.83 2.60 -16.40
N PHE A 219 5.29 2.52 -15.19
CA PHE A 219 5.04 1.25 -14.49
C PHE A 219 4.13 0.32 -15.31
N THR A 220 3.08 0.89 -15.89
CA THR A 220 2.23 0.27 -16.91
C THR A 220 1.82 1.32 -17.93
N GLN A 221 1.57 0.90 -19.18
CA GLN A 221 0.99 1.78 -20.21
C GLN A 221 -0.37 2.34 -19.80
N SER A 222 -1.17 1.54 -19.09
CA SER A 222 -2.46 1.92 -18.55
C SER A 222 -2.69 1.22 -17.22
N PHE A 223 -2.89 2.01 -16.16
CA PHE A 223 -3.22 1.47 -14.84
C PHE A 223 -4.75 1.36 -14.76
N LYS A 224 -5.25 0.13 -14.81
CA LYS A 224 -6.69 -0.17 -14.83
C LYS A 224 -7.13 -0.73 -13.47
N HIS A 225 -8.43 -0.67 -13.20
CA HIS A 225 -9.09 -1.35 -12.07
C HIS A 225 -8.47 -1.04 -10.70
N PHE A 226 -8.24 0.25 -10.42
CA PHE A 226 -7.71 0.70 -9.12
C PHE A 226 -8.69 1.55 -8.31
N LYS A 227 -9.73 2.09 -8.96
CA LYS A 227 -10.57 3.16 -8.45
C LYS A 227 -11.53 2.71 -7.33
N ASP A 228 -11.89 1.43 -7.33
CA ASP A 228 -12.87 0.79 -6.44
C ASP A 228 -12.24 0.15 -5.20
N GLY A 229 -10.91 0.09 -5.10
CA GLY A 229 -10.25 -0.50 -3.93
C GLY A 229 -9.67 0.56 -3.01
N PHE A 230 -10.48 1.37 -2.29
CA PHE A 230 -9.94 2.40 -1.38
C PHE A 230 -10.47 2.31 0.05
N PHE A 231 -9.67 2.70 1.04
CA PHE A 231 -10.05 2.64 2.45
C PHE A 231 -9.52 3.85 3.21
N LYS A 232 -10.03 4.10 4.42
CA LYS A 232 -9.58 5.19 5.29
C LYS A 232 -8.36 4.77 6.09
N VAL A 233 -7.41 5.67 6.24
CA VAL A 233 -6.28 5.56 7.14
C VAL A 233 -6.49 6.59 8.23
N VAL A 234 -7.01 6.14 9.37
CA VAL A 234 -7.31 7.01 10.50
C VAL A 234 -6.03 7.28 11.29
N VAL A 235 -5.70 8.55 11.46
CA VAL A 235 -4.55 8.99 12.23
C VAL A 235 -4.92 8.98 13.71
N LYS A 236 -4.14 8.26 14.52
CA LYS A 236 -4.29 8.27 15.98
C LYS A 236 -3.56 9.48 16.54
N GLN A 237 -4.02 9.98 17.69
CA GLN A 237 -3.36 11.10 18.38
C GLN A 237 -1.95 10.77 18.89
N VAL A 238 -1.61 9.49 18.96
CA VAL A 238 -0.27 9.05 19.35
C VAL A 238 0.70 9.36 18.21
N ASP A 239 1.71 10.17 18.49
CA ASP A 239 2.78 10.54 17.56
C ASP A 239 2.31 11.36 16.34
N GLN A 240 1.62 12.46 16.62
CA GLN A 240 1.26 13.47 15.62
C GLN A 240 2.46 14.02 14.84
N SER A 241 3.69 13.92 15.37
CA SER A 241 4.89 14.47 14.74
C SER A 241 5.19 13.89 13.36
N HIS A 242 4.70 12.67 13.07
CA HIS A 242 4.86 12.07 11.75
C HIS A 242 3.98 12.75 10.69
N PHE A 243 2.78 13.17 11.06
CA PHE A 243 1.75 13.68 10.15
C PHE A 243 1.57 15.19 10.19
N TYR A 244 1.98 15.83 11.29
CA TYR A 244 1.80 17.25 11.56
C TYR A 244 3.16 17.93 11.73
N ILE A 245 3.27 19.18 11.29
CA ILE A 245 4.39 20.05 11.65
C ILE A 245 4.08 20.76 12.98
N ALA A 246 5.09 21.43 13.54
CA ALA A 246 5.01 22.01 14.89
C ALA A 246 3.89 23.07 15.07
N ASP A 247 3.41 23.68 13.98
CA ASP A 247 2.32 24.66 14.01
C ASP A 247 0.90 24.03 13.97
N GLY A 248 0.81 22.70 13.90
CA GLY A 248 -0.45 21.96 13.82
C GLY A 248 -0.97 21.71 12.40
N ASN A 249 -0.33 22.23 11.36
CA ASN A 249 -0.67 21.92 9.97
C ASN A 249 -0.21 20.50 9.60
N THR A 250 -0.91 19.86 8.66
CA THR A 250 -0.48 18.57 8.14
C THR A 250 0.77 18.71 7.26
N LYS A 251 1.67 17.74 7.30
CA LYS A 251 2.88 17.71 6.46
C LYS A 251 2.57 17.58 4.97
N PHE A 252 1.38 17.10 4.62
CA PHE A 252 0.87 16.99 3.26
C PHE A 252 -0.67 17.06 3.28
N PRO A 253 -1.33 17.40 2.17
CA PRO A 253 -2.79 17.37 2.10
C PRO A 253 -3.32 15.94 2.32
N PHE A 254 -4.23 15.75 3.27
CA PHE A 254 -4.87 14.45 3.52
C PHE A 254 -5.95 14.11 2.49
N PHE A 255 -6.60 15.14 1.97
CA PHE A 255 -7.75 15.02 1.06
C PHE A 255 -7.43 15.58 -0.31
N TRP A 256 -8.32 15.32 -1.27
CA TRP A 256 -8.22 15.90 -2.60
C TRP A 256 -8.35 17.42 -2.52
N THR A 257 -7.57 18.13 -3.34
CA THR A 257 -7.62 19.59 -3.44
C THR A 257 -8.18 20.02 -4.79
N GLY A 258 -8.91 21.13 -4.81
CA GLY A 258 -9.42 21.75 -6.04
C GLY A 258 -8.38 22.55 -6.83
N ASN A 259 -7.16 22.68 -6.30
CA ASN A 259 -6.09 23.52 -6.84
C ASN A 259 -4.70 22.84 -6.76
N PRO A 260 -4.53 21.62 -7.30
CA PRO A 260 -3.21 21.03 -7.48
C PRO A 260 -2.31 21.94 -8.31
N TRP A 261 -1.04 21.99 -7.93
CA TRP A 261 -0.08 22.86 -8.61
C TRP A 261 0.23 22.36 -10.02
N ARG A 262 0.21 23.30 -10.97
CA ARG A 262 0.83 23.10 -12.28
C ARG A 262 2.34 23.26 -12.13
N TYR A 263 3.00 22.14 -11.90
CA TYR A 263 4.44 22.03 -11.84
C TYR A 263 5.02 22.14 -13.23
N LYS A 264 5.62 23.29 -13.49
CA LYS A 264 6.51 23.51 -14.63
C LYS A 264 7.92 23.16 -14.20
N VAL A 265 8.81 23.25 -15.14
CA VAL A 265 10.10 22.63 -14.93
C VAL A 265 11.04 23.64 -14.36
N ILE A 266 11.75 23.15 -13.37
CA ILE A 266 12.76 23.84 -12.61
C ILE A 266 14.00 23.94 -13.48
N SER A 267 14.56 25.14 -13.60
CA SER A 267 15.87 25.29 -14.23
C SER A 267 16.90 24.54 -13.39
N ARG A 268 17.91 23.95 -14.02
CA ARG A 268 18.95 23.24 -13.26
C ARG A 268 19.62 24.17 -12.26
N GLU A 269 19.72 25.45 -12.56
CA GLU A 269 20.31 26.51 -11.75
C GLU A 269 19.57 26.71 -10.41
N ASP A 270 18.24 26.53 -10.40
CA ASP A 270 17.35 26.72 -9.24
C ASP A 270 17.41 25.55 -8.24
N LEU A 271 18.08 24.46 -8.59
CA LEU A 271 18.32 23.32 -7.72
C LEU A 271 19.48 23.60 -6.75
N SER A 272 19.35 23.13 -5.52
CA SER A 272 20.46 23.10 -4.56
C SER A 272 21.59 22.18 -5.05
N MET A 273 22.77 22.29 -4.44
CA MET A 273 23.92 21.44 -4.80
C MET A 273 23.63 19.94 -4.63
N ALA A 274 22.97 19.57 -3.53
CA ALA A 274 22.57 18.17 -3.29
C ALA A 274 21.53 17.69 -4.31
N GLU A 275 20.58 18.54 -4.70
CA GLU A 275 19.59 18.18 -5.72
C GLU A 275 20.22 18.03 -7.11
N LYS A 276 21.21 18.87 -7.44
CA LYS A 276 21.99 18.77 -8.67
C LYS A 276 22.75 17.46 -8.72
N GLU A 277 23.36 17.02 -7.62
CA GLU A 277 24.07 15.74 -7.55
C GLU A 277 23.15 14.56 -7.87
N VAL A 278 21.93 14.55 -7.32
CA VAL A 278 20.92 13.53 -7.65
C VAL A 278 20.58 13.55 -9.13
N VAL A 279 20.24 14.73 -9.65
CA VAL A 279 19.85 14.88 -11.06
C VAL A 279 20.98 14.47 -12.00
N ASP A 280 22.21 14.94 -11.75
CA ASP A 280 23.37 14.66 -12.58
C ASP A 280 23.71 13.18 -12.57
N THR A 281 23.67 12.54 -11.40
CA THR A 281 23.94 11.10 -11.28
C THR A 281 22.92 10.29 -12.08
N LEU A 282 21.64 10.63 -11.98
CA LEU A 282 20.60 9.96 -12.75
C LEU A 282 20.70 10.23 -14.26
N MET A 283 21.13 11.43 -14.65
CA MET A 283 21.30 11.78 -16.06
C MET A 283 22.45 11.05 -16.75
N ARG A 284 23.39 10.47 -15.99
CA ARG A 284 24.48 9.62 -16.53
C ARG A 284 23.98 8.30 -17.10
N PHE A 285 22.83 7.80 -16.67
CA PHE A 285 22.24 6.61 -17.28
C PHE A 285 21.79 6.95 -18.71
N SER A 286 22.31 6.19 -19.68
CA SER A 286 21.95 6.30 -21.11
C SER A 286 20.51 5.85 -21.35
N ASP A 287 20.13 4.74 -20.73
CA ASP A 287 18.87 4.06 -20.95
C ASP A 287 17.85 4.36 -19.86
N LYS A 288 16.58 4.22 -20.22
CA LYS A 288 15.50 4.31 -19.25
C LYS A 288 15.42 3.01 -18.46
N MET A 289 15.25 3.14 -17.15
CA MET A 289 15.08 2.03 -16.23
C MET A 289 13.60 1.62 -16.14
N PRO A 290 13.32 0.31 -16.01
CA PRO A 290 11.95 -0.18 -15.84
C PRO A 290 11.46 0.10 -14.42
N THR A 291 10.57 1.09 -14.24
CA THR A 291 9.91 1.40 -12.94
C THR A 291 9.33 0.15 -12.28
N LYS A 292 8.68 -0.72 -13.07
CA LYS A 292 8.11 -1.97 -12.58
C LYS A 292 9.15 -2.94 -12.05
N GLY A 293 10.34 -2.98 -12.66
CA GLY A 293 11.46 -3.78 -12.19
C GLY A 293 11.94 -3.26 -10.83
N LEU A 294 12.26 -1.97 -10.75
CA LEU A 294 12.71 -1.31 -9.52
C LEU A 294 11.73 -1.50 -8.36
N VAL A 295 10.44 -1.24 -8.58
CA VAL A 295 9.40 -1.38 -7.54
C VAL A 295 9.31 -2.82 -6.99
N ARG A 296 9.51 -3.84 -7.84
CA ARG A 296 9.46 -5.24 -7.41
C ARG A 296 10.65 -5.65 -6.54
N VAL A 297 11.80 -5.01 -6.71
CA VAL A 297 13.02 -5.33 -5.94
C VAL A 297 12.85 -5.02 -4.45
N TYR A 298 11.96 -4.08 -4.09
CA TYR A 298 11.76 -3.69 -2.69
C TYR A 298 11.38 -4.85 -1.74
N ASN A 299 10.75 -5.92 -2.24
CA ASN A 299 10.43 -7.09 -1.41
C ASN A 299 11.47 -8.22 -1.48
N LEU A 300 12.59 -8.03 -2.20
CA LEU A 300 13.67 -9.01 -2.24
C LEU A 300 14.53 -8.93 -0.97
N VAL A 301 15.35 -9.97 -0.75
CA VAL A 301 16.12 -10.15 0.48
C VAL A 301 17.18 -9.04 0.65
N HIS A 302 17.75 -8.56 -0.46
CA HIS A 302 18.76 -7.50 -0.46
C HIS A 302 18.46 -6.44 -1.52
N PRO A 303 17.45 -5.56 -1.29
CA PRO A 303 16.97 -4.64 -2.31
C PRO A 303 18.05 -3.75 -2.93
N ILE A 304 19.05 -3.34 -2.14
CA ILE A 304 20.17 -2.52 -2.63
C ILE A 304 21.06 -3.32 -3.59
N ILE A 305 21.48 -4.53 -3.22
CA ILE A 305 22.33 -5.41 -4.04
C ILE A 305 21.59 -5.82 -5.32
N ASP A 306 20.30 -6.14 -5.19
CA ASP A 306 19.45 -6.54 -6.31
C ASP A 306 19.20 -5.38 -7.29
N ILE A 307 19.17 -4.12 -6.81
CA ILE A 307 19.09 -2.93 -7.66
C ILE A 307 20.45 -2.67 -8.33
N GLU A 308 21.58 -2.81 -7.62
CA GLU A 308 22.92 -2.69 -8.23
C GLU A 308 23.10 -3.70 -9.39
N GLY A 309 22.59 -4.92 -9.24
CA GLY A 309 22.57 -5.93 -10.32
C GLY A 309 21.68 -5.60 -11.52
N ILE A 310 20.79 -4.60 -11.43
CA ILE A 310 20.05 -4.07 -12.60
C ILE A 310 20.92 -3.07 -13.38
N PHE A 311 21.93 -2.48 -12.73
CA PHE A 311 22.79 -1.42 -13.28
C PHE A 311 24.12 -1.90 -13.84
N LEU A 312 24.54 -3.11 -13.49
CA LEU A 312 25.77 -3.79 -13.95
C LEU A 312 25.45 -4.78 -15.07
#